data_AF-A0A965B070-F1
#
_entry.id   AF-A0A965B070-F1
#
_cell.length_a   1.000
_cell.length_b   1.000
_cell.length_c   1.000
_cell.angle_alpha   90.00
_cell.angle_beta   90.00
_cell.angle_gamma   90.00
#
_symmetry.space_group_name_H-M   'P 1'
#
loop_
_entity.id
_entity.type
_entity.pdbx_description
1 polymer ?
#
loop_
_entity_poly.entity_id
_entity_poly.type
_entity_poly.pdbx_seq_one_letter_code
_entity_poly.pdbx_strand_id
1 'polypeptide(L)'
;MFALMALMSLVSQVSGTPYVPGGDTPAGTDCSGLASWVANVASGRPAFGNRFHTGNIESALLARGFHYGTAPNSLVIGWNSGHTAVTLPDGTPVS
;
A
#
# COMPACT_ATOMS: atom_id res chain seq x y z
N MET A 1 -7.32 11.62 11.99
CA MET A 1 -5.92 11.46 12.44
C MET A 1 -5.49 10.00 12.73
N PHE A 2 -6.34 8.99 12.54
CA PHE A 2 -6.00 7.57 12.85
C PHE A 2 -5.24 6.81 11.75
N ALA A 3 -5.31 7.25 10.48
CA ALA A 3 -4.78 6.47 9.36
C ALA A 3 -3.24 6.43 9.31
N LEU A 4 -2.56 7.53 9.66
CA LEU A 4 -1.09 7.61 9.50
C LEU A 4 -0.33 6.75 10.52
N MET A 5 -0.75 6.76 11.80
CA MET A 5 -0.12 5.91 12.83
C MET A 5 -0.34 4.42 12.56
N ALA A 6 -1.54 4.03 12.10
CA ALA A 6 -1.81 2.65 11.71
C ALA A 6 -0.96 2.23 10.49
N LEU A 7 -0.77 3.14 9.54
CA LEU A 7 0.06 2.91 8.36
C LEU A 7 1.54 2.74 8.72
N MET A 8 2.10 3.65 9.52
CA MET A 8 3.49 3.57 9.98
C MET A 8 3.73 2.33 10.85
N SER A 9 2.74 1.94 11.68
CA SER A 9 2.82 0.72 12.48
C SER A 9 2.79 -0.52 11.60
N LEU A 10 1.92 -0.58 10.58
CA LEU A 10 1.86 -1.67 9.61
C LEU A 10 3.19 -1.78 8.86
N VAL A 11 3.68 -0.68 8.29
CA VAL A 11 4.94 -0.66 7.53
C VAL A 11 6.10 -1.10 8.41
N SER A 12 6.19 -0.59 9.64
CA SER A 12 7.21 -1.04 10.60
C SER A 12 7.09 -2.52 10.95
N GLN A 13 5.87 -3.08 10.99
CA GLN A 13 5.63 -4.50 11.29
C GLN A 13 6.08 -5.43 10.15
N VAL A 14 5.88 -4.99 8.91
CA VAL A 14 6.16 -5.81 7.72
C VAL A 14 7.56 -5.53 7.14
N SER A 15 8.23 -4.49 7.64
CA SER A 15 9.64 -4.21 7.34
C SER A 15 10.51 -5.39 7.76
N GLY A 16 11.15 -6.03 6.78
CA GLY A 16 11.96 -7.24 6.97
C GLY A 16 11.20 -8.56 6.79
N THR A 17 9.90 -8.53 6.50
CA THR A 17 9.17 -9.75 6.08
C THR A 17 9.59 -10.17 4.67
N PRO A 18 9.68 -11.48 4.38
CA PRO A 18 10.09 -11.96 3.07
C PRO A 18 9.09 -11.56 1.98
N TYR A 19 9.61 -11.33 0.77
CA TYR A 19 8.79 -11.09 -0.41
C TYR A 19 8.05 -12.39 -0.79
N VAL A 20 6.73 -12.40 -0.67
CA VAL A 20 5.89 -13.57 -0.97
C VAL A 20 4.94 -13.22 -2.12
N PRO A 21 5.19 -13.73 -3.34
CA PRO A 21 4.27 -13.58 -4.46
C PRO A 21 2.87 -14.06 -4.09
N GLY A 22 1.90 -13.16 -4.07
CA GLY A 22 0.52 -13.48 -3.71
C GLY A 22 0.22 -13.57 -2.23
N GLY A 23 1.18 -13.24 -1.36
CA GLY A 23 0.99 -13.25 0.09
C GLY A 23 -0.01 -12.18 0.51
N ASP A 24 -0.97 -12.54 1.35
CA ASP A 24 -1.97 -11.62 1.93
C ASP A 24 -1.98 -11.70 3.47
N THR A 25 -0.84 -12.09 4.05
CA THR A 25 -0.69 -12.29 5.50
C THR A 25 0.54 -11.56 6.04
N PRO A 26 0.63 -11.31 7.35
CA PRO A 26 1.81 -10.71 7.98
C PRO A 26 3.13 -11.49 7.76
N ALA A 27 3.07 -12.71 7.22
CA ALA A 27 4.23 -13.53 6.93
C ALA A 27 5.02 -13.05 5.69
N GLY A 28 4.44 -12.15 4.87
CA GLY A 28 5.07 -11.60 3.68
C GLY A 28 4.07 -11.37 2.56
N THR A 29 4.40 -10.44 1.66
CA THR A 29 3.59 -10.11 0.49
C THR A 29 4.47 -9.67 -0.68
N ASP A 30 3.85 -9.49 -1.84
CA ASP A 30 4.47 -8.90 -3.00
C ASP A 30 4.28 -7.38 -3.02
N CYS A 31 5.00 -6.70 -3.91
CA CYS A 31 4.97 -5.25 -4.04
C CYS A 31 3.55 -4.67 -4.22
N SER A 32 2.66 -5.40 -4.92
CA SER A 32 1.27 -4.98 -5.11
C SER A 32 0.38 -5.27 -3.90
N GLY A 33 0.67 -6.32 -3.15
CA GLY A 33 -0.01 -6.64 -1.89
C GLY A 33 0.34 -5.66 -0.77
N LEU A 34 1.60 -5.24 -0.64
CA LEU A 34 2.00 -4.19 0.30
C LEU A 34 1.25 -2.88 -0.01
N ALA A 35 1.23 -2.48 -1.28
CA ALA A 35 0.48 -1.32 -1.73
C ALA A 35 -1.02 -1.44 -1.47
N SER A 36 -1.55 -2.66 -1.55
CA SER A 36 -2.95 -2.92 -1.23
C SER A 36 -3.26 -2.69 0.23
N TRP A 37 -2.43 -3.21 1.13
CA TRP A 37 -2.62 -3.02 2.57
C TRP A 37 -2.54 -1.55 2.94
N VAL A 38 -1.55 -0.86 2.39
CA VAL A 38 -1.36 0.57 2.59
C VAL A 38 -2.57 1.37 2.09
N ALA A 39 -3.05 1.10 0.87
CA ALA A 39 -4.24 1.75 0.32
C ALA A 39 -5.51 1.43 1.12
N ASN A 40 -5.64 0.20 1.62
CA ASN A 40 -6.76 -0.20 2.46
C ASN A 40 -6.74 0.57 3.79
N VAL A 41 -5.61 0.58 4.51
CA VAL A 41 -5.49 1.31 5.78
C VAL A 41 -5.73 2.80 5.59
N ALA A 42 -5.21 3.39 4.51
CA ALA A 42 -5.43 4.80 4.19
C ALA A 42 -6.90 5.14 3.90
N SER A 43 -7.66 4.19 3.33
CA SER A 43 -9.10 4.32 3.06
C SER A 43 -9.99 3.84 4.22
N GLY A 44 -9.41 3.49 5.38
CA GLY A 44 -10.15 3.02 6.56
C GLY A 44 -10.66 1.59 6.46
N ARG A 45 -10.09 0.79 5.55
CA ARG A 45 -10.40 -0.63 5.35
C ARG A 45 -9.39 -1.53 6.08
N PRO A 46 -9.75 -2.81 6.34
CA PRO A 46 -8.79 -3.78 6.86
C PRO A 46 -7.58 -3.92 5.93
N ALA A 47 -6.36 -3.94 6.50
CA ALA A 47 -5.12 -4.10 5.72
C ALA A 47 -5.19 -5.34 4.82
N PHE A 48 -5.52 -6.49 5.43
CA PHE A 48 -5.61 -7.81 4.79
C PHE A 48 -7.02 -8.12 4.25
N GLY A 49 -7.12 -9.06 3.33
CA GLY A 49 -8.37 -9.61 2.79
C GLY A 49 -8.95 -8.85 1.60
N ASN A 50 -8.37 -7.71 1.22
CA ASN A 50 -8.82 -6.90 0.08
C ASN A 50 -7.63 -6.43 -0.78
N ARG A 51 -6.80 -7.38 -1.21
CA ARG A 51 -5.68 -7.12 -2.11
C ARG A 51 -6.14 -6.80 -3.53
N PHE A 52 -5.37 -5.94 -4.18
CA PHE A 52 -5.36 -5.76 -5.62
C PHE A 52 -4.03 -6.25 -6.19
N HIS A 53 -3.92 -6.21 -7.51
CA HIS A 53 -2.75 -6.60 -8.28
C HIS A 53 -2.27 -5.39 -9.09
N THR A 54 -1.02 -5.41 -9.54
CA THR A 54 -0.48 -4.32 -10.38
C THR A 54 -1.34 -4.07 -11.62
N GLY A 55 -1.99 -5.10 -12.18
CA GLY A 55 -2.86 -4.98 -13.35
C GLY A 55 -4.20 -4.26 -13.10
N ASN A 56 -4.70 -4.18 -11.87
CA ASN A 56 -5.97 -3.50 -11.54
C ASN A 56 -5.81 -2.40 -10.49
N ILE A 57 -4.56 -2.02 -10.17
CA ILE A 57 -4.23 -1.07 -9.11
C ILE A 57 -4.90 0.29 -9.32
N GLU A 58 -5.00 0.77 -10.56
CA GLU A 58 -5.62 2.06 -10.86
C GLU A 58 -7.09 2.11 -10.41
N SER A 59 -7.91 1.18 -10.91
CA SER A 59 -9.32 1.07 -10.52
C SER A 59 -9.47 0.80 -9.02
N ALA A 60 -8.55 0.03 -8.44
CA ALA A 60 -8.55 -0.28 -7.02
C ALA A 60 -8.29 0.95 -6.14
N LEU A 61 -7.36 1.83 -6.54
CA LEU A 61 -7.05 3.08 -5.86
C LEU A 61 -8.21 4.07 -5.97
N LEU A 62 -8.78 4.24 -7.17
CA LEU A 62 -9.94 5.09 -7.37
C LEU A 62 -11.14 4.65 -6.52
N ALA A 63 -11.42 3.34 -6.46
CA ALA A 63 -12.48 2.78 -5.62
C ALA A 63 -12.24 2.98 -4.11
N ARG A 64 -11.02 3.31 -3.71
CA ARG A 64 -10.61 3.62 -2.34
C ARG A 64 -10.54 5.13 -2.07
N GLY A 65 -10.91 5.96 -3.04
CA GLY A 65 -10.92 7.42 -2.91
C GLY A 65 -9.57 8.08 -3.14
N PHE A 66 -8.61 7.38 -3.73
CA PHE A 66 -7.37 8.02 -4.19
C PHE A 66 -7.64 8.89 -5.41
N HIS A 67 -6.87 9.97 -5.52
CA HIS A 67 -6.88 10.88 -6.65
C HIS A 67 -5.57 10.78 -7.41
N TYR A 68 -5.61 11.00 -8.72
CA TYR A 68 -4.40 11.11 -9.52
C TYR A 68 -3.58 12.33 -9.10
N GLY A 69 -2.27 12.18 -9.12
CA GLY A 69 -1.31 13.22 -8.79
C GLY A 69 -0.46 12.88 -7.56
N THR A 70 0.37 13.83 -7.17
CA THR A 70 1.20 13.75 -5.97
C THR A 70 1.01 15.02 -5.17
N ALA A 71 1.02 14.89 -3.85
CA ALA A 71 0.96 16.02 -2.95
C ALA A 71 1.96 15.83 -1.80
N PRO A 72 2.59 16.91 -1.32
CA PRO A 72 3.45 16.84 -0.15
C PRO A 72 2.65 16.32 1.05
N ASN A 73 3.31 15.51 1.89
CA ASN A 73 2.71 14.85 3.06
C ASN A 73 1.49 13.97 2.74
N SER A 74 1.35 13.51 1.50
CA SER A 74 0.30 12.59 1.09
C SER A 74 0.86 11.21 0.83
N LEU A 75 0.01 10.20 1.00
CA LEU A 75 0.33 8.84 0.62
C LEU A 75 0.28 8.72 -0.90
N VAL A 76 1.42 8.46 -1.52
CA VAL A 76 1.52 8.30 -2.97
C VAL A 76 1.76 6.84 -3.30
N ILE A 77 1.00 6.29 -4.22
CA ILE A 77 1.17 4.91 -4.69
C ILE A 77 1.51 4.98 -6.18
N GLY A 78 2.72 4.56 -6.53
CA GLY A 78 3.22 4.50 -7.89
C GLY A 78 3.29 3.05 -8.39
N TRP A 79 3.02 2.83 -9.67
CA TRP A 79 3.12 1.52 -10.28
C TRP A 79 3.58 1.60 -11.73
N ASN A 80 4.14 0.50 -12.23
CA ASN A 80 4.47 0.30 -13.64
C ASN A 80 3.98 -1.09 -14.10
N SER A 81 4.42 -1.57 -15.26
CA SER A 81 3.96 -2.85 -15.84
C SER A 81 4.24 -4.11 -14.97
N GLY A 82 5.06 -4.03 -13.93
CA GLY A 82 5.37 -5.20 -13.08
C GLY A 82 5.78 -4.89 -11.65
N HIS A 83 5.73 -3.64 -11.22
CA HIS A 83 6.16 -3.22 -9.89
C HIS A 83 5.25 -2.14 -9.32
N THR A 84 5.11 -2.15 -8.00
CA THR A 84 4.34 -1.17 -7.26
C THR A 84 5.16 -0.69 -6.08
N ALA A 85 5.19 0.61 -5.86
CA ALA A 85 5.86 1.22 -4.73
C ALA A 85 4.93 2.24 -4.07
N VAL A 86 5.09 2.39 -2.76
CA VAL A 86 4.35 3.35 -1.96
C VAL A 86 5.33 4.34 -1.36
N THR A 87 5.02 5.63 -1.46
CA THR A 87 5.69 6.69 -0.71
C THR A 87 4.79 7.14 0.41
N LEU A 88 5.26 6.93 1.63
CA LEU A 88 4.56 7.35 2.83
C LEU A 88 4.55 8.88 2.97
N PRO A 89 3.64 9.46 3.78
CA PRO A 89 3.57 10.90 4.03
C PRO A 89 4.83 11.55 4.63
N ASP A 90 5.72 10.76 5.22
CA ASP A 90 7.04 11.18 5.72
C ASP A 90 8.12 11.17 4.63
N GLY A 91 7.77 10.76 3.40
CA GLY A 91 8.69 10.62 2.27
C GLY A 91 9.37 9.26 2.17
N THR A 92 9.11 8.33 3.09
CA THR A 92 9.74 6.99 3.08
C THR A 92 9.19 6.15 1.92
N PRO A 93 10.04 5.70 0.98
CA PRO A 93 9.63 4.77 -0.07
C PRO A 93 9.63 3.33 0.47
N VAL A 94 8.58 2.57 0.12
CA VAL A 94 8.41 1.16 0.48
C VAL A 94 7.87 0.37 -0.72
N SER A 95 8.45 -0.80 -0.99
CA SER A 95 8.21 -1.62 -2.19
C SER A 95 8.42 -3.10 -1.94
#